data_AF-A0A535CB05-F1
#
_entry.id   AF-A0A535CB05-F1
#
_cell.length_a   1.000
_cell.length_b   1.000
_cell.length_c   1.000
_cell.angle_alpha   90.00
_cell.angle_beta   90.00
_cell.angle_gamma   90.00
#
_symmetry.space_group_name_H-M   'P 1'
#
loop_
_entity.id
_entity.type
_entity.pdbx_description
1 polymer ?
#
loop_
_entity_poly.entity_id
_entity_poly.type
_entity_poly.pdbx_seq_one_letter_code
_entity_poly.pdbx_strand_id
1 'polypeptide(L)'
;MEAAEQRKAFAARAEKPEIVPDLIVAFPVVIFRGYAKAWRRAGLGVLGLLALEVFGGVTNLGALLVTGALGFGLVACGFAAGEVIEGMRGREVWAFIFGIGLSIIGVIGSIAAFQVLAPGLIHPTTVRWGSVIVFGGAGVAAASGLVLLFIRRDRVPAAD
;
A
#
# COMPACT_ATOMS: atom_id res chain seq x y z
N MET A 1 22.25 -17.11 40.97
CA MET A 1 21.75 -17.51 39.63
C MET A 1 20.42 -16.84 39.29
N GLU A 2 19.56 -16.56 40.27
CA GLU A 2 18.22 -15.95 40.07
C GLU A 2 18.24 -14.52 39.49
N ALA A 3 19.24 -13.68 39.81
CA ALA A 3 19.34 -12.32 39.28
C ALA A 3 19.65 -12.26 37.76
N ALA A 4 20.29 -13.32 37.22
CA ALA A 4 20.57 -13.43 35.79
C ALA A 4 19.35 -13.93 35.01
N GLU A 5 18.55 -14.81 35.60
CA GLU A 5 17.25 -15.23 35.04
C GLU A 5 16.22 -14.12 35.08
N GLN A 6 16.17 -13.32 36.15
CA GLN A 6 15.30 -12.14 36.21
C GLN A 6 15.69 -11.05 35.20
N ARG A 7 16.98 -10.83 34.96
CA ARG A 7 17.45 -9.92 33.89
C ARG A 7 17.13 -10.44 32.49
N LYS A 8 17.25 -11.76 32.26
CA LYS A 8 16.83 -12.39 30.99
C LYS A 8 15.30 -12.36 30.82
N ALA A 9 14.53 -12.49 31.91
CA ALA A 9 13.07 -12.36 31.89
C ALA A 9 12.62 -10.91 31.69
N PHE A 10 13.38 -9.91 32.16
CA PHE A 10 13.14 -8.50 31.86
C PHE A 10 13.54 -8.14 30.42
N ALA A 11 14.65 -8.69 29.90
CA ALA A 11 15.03 -8.55 28.49
C ALA A 11 14.02 -9.22 27.55
N ALA A 12 13.52 -10.41 27.90
CA ALA A 12 12.47 -11.12 27.16
C ALA A 12 11.07 -10.49 27.33
N ARG A 13 10.86 -9.65 28.36
CA ARG A 13 9.66 -8.80 28.51
C ARG A 13 9.79 -7.47 27.77
N ALA A 14 11.00 -6.95 27.57
CA ALA A 14 11.28 -5.81 26.70
C ALA A 14 11.16 -6.18 25.21
N GLU A 15 11.30 -7.48 24.89
CA GLU A 15 11.05 -8.05 23.56
C GLU A 15 9.60 -8.51 23.32
N LYS A 16 8.68 -8.30 24.28
CA LYS A 16 7.26 -8.40 23.97
C LYS A 16 6.91 -7.16 23.13
N PRO A 17 6.31 -7.35 21.94
CA PRO A 17 6.02 -6.25 21.04
C PRO A 17 5.17 -5.24 21.83
N GLU A 18 5.51 -3.96 21.77
CA GLU A 18 4.58 -2.92 22.21
C GLU A 18 3.25 -3.16 21.49
N ILE A 19 2.27 -3.73 22.20
CA ILE A 19 0.87 -3.87 21.77
C ILE A 19 0.18 -2.51 21.95
N VAL A 20 0.84 -1.45 21.51
CA VAL A 20 0.25 -0.14 21.29
C VAL A 20 0.94 0.40 20.04
N PRO A 21 0.36 0.15 18.85
CA PRO A 21 0.82 0.81 17.65
C PRO A 21 0.75 2.32 17.91
N ASP A 22 1.88 3.02 17.76
CA ASP A 22 1.87 4.48 17.59
C ASP A 22 0.75 4.79 16.60
N LEU A 23 -0.35 5.40 17.07
CA LEU A 23 -1.57 5.63 16.29
C LEU A 23 -1.27 6.28 14.93
N ILE A 24 -0.19 7.06 14.92
CA ILE A 24 0.50 7.75 13.84
C ILE A 24 0.90 6.82 12.67
N VAL A 25 1.38 5.61 12.97
CA VAL A 25 1.88 4.63 12.00
C VAL A 25 0.83 3.55 11.72
N ALA A 26 -0.05 3.29 12.70
CA ALA A 26 -1.07 2.26 12.60
C ALA A 26 -2.06 2.50 11.46
N PHE A 27 -2.53 3.75 11.33
CA PHE A 27 -3.58 4.09 10.37
C PHE A 27 -3.11 3.93 8.90
N PRO A 28 -1.96 4.49 8.48
CA PRO A 28 -1.41 4.21 7.14
C PRO A 28 -1.18 2.72 6.91
N VAL A 29 -0.57 2.02 7.87
CA VAL A 29 -0.24 0.60 7.76
C VAL A 29 -1.49 -0.27 7.52
N VAL A 30 -2.59 0.01 8.22
CA VAL A 30 -3.84 -0.74 8.04
C VAL A 30 -4.43 -0.50 6.64
N ILE A 31 -4.43 0.74 6.18
CA ILE A 31 -4.93 1.10 4.83
C ILE A 31 -4.09 0.41 3.75
N PHE A 32 -2.77 0.56 3.79
CA PHE A 32 -1.87 -0.04 2.80
C PHE A 32 -1.93 -1.56 2.84
N ARG A 33 -2.17 -2.19 3.99
CA ARG A 33 -2.37 -3.65 4.10
C ARG A 33 -3.63 -4.11 3.37
N GLY A 34 -4.71 -3.33 3.46
CA GLY A 34 -5.93 -3.54 2.68
C GLY A 34 -5.64 -3.50 1.19
N TYR A 35 -4.94 -2.47 0.73
CA TYR A 35 -4.58 -2.32 -0.69
C TYR A 35 -3.62 -3.39 -1.19
N ALA A 36 -2.58 -3.74 -0.43
CA ALA A 36 -1.64 -4.79 -0.80
C ALA A 36 -2.38 -6.10 -1.11
N LYS A 37 -3.35 -6.48 -0.26
CA LYS A 37 -4.16 -7.68 -0.48
C LYS A 37 -5.13 -7.53 -1.64
N ALA A 38 -5.81 -6.39 -1.75
CA ALA A 38 -6.77 -6.13 -2.82
C ALA A 38 -6.09 -6.10 -4.20
N TRP A 39 -4.98 -5.37 -4.33
CA TRP A 39 -4.21 -5.25 -5.58
C TRP A 39 -3.58 -6.57 -6.01
N ARG A 40 -3.01 -7.37 -5.09
CA ARG A 40 -2.51 -8.71 -5.46
C ARG A 40 -3.62 -9.60 -5.98
N ARG A 41 -4.78 -9.63 -5.30
CA ARG A 41 -5.93 -10.46 -5.71
C ARG A 41 -6.53 -10.00 -7.03
N ALA A 42 -6.73 -8.70 -7.19
CA ALA A 42 -7.24 -8.12 -8.42
C ALA A 42 -6.26 -8.37 -9.58
N GLY A 43 -4.96 -8.16 -9.36
CA GLY A 43 -3.92 -8.41 -10.35
C GLY A 43 -3.87 -9.88 -10.80
N LEU A 44 -3.94 -10.83 -9.85
CA LEU A 44 -4.06 -12.26 -10.18
C LEU A 44 -5.34 -12.58 -10.95
N GLY A 45 -6.46 -11.94 -10.60
CA GLY A 45 -7.72 -12.09 -11.33
C GLY A 45 -7.62 -11.59 -12.77
N VAL A 46 -7.01 -10.42 -12.99
CA VAL A 46 -6.78 -9.85 -14.33
C VAL A 46 -5.82 -10.72 -15.14
N LEU A 47 -4.76 -11.26 -14.53
CA LEU A 47 -3.86 -12.21 -15.20
C LEU A 47 -4.57 -13.53 -15.53
N GLY A 48 -5.48 -13.99 -14.69
CA GLY A 48 -6.35 -15.13 -14.99
C GLY A 48 -7.27 -14.86 -16.18
N LEU A 49 -7.86 -13.67 -16.24
CA LEU A 49 -8.66 -13.23 -17.40
C LEU A 49 -7.81 -13.19 -18.67
N LEU A 50 -6.59 -12.64 -18.61
CA LEU A 50 -5.66 -12.64 -19.73
C LEU A 50 -5.38 -14.06 -20.22
N ALA A 51 -5.14 -15.01 -19.30
CA ALA A 51 -4.94 -16.40 -19.68
C ALA A 51 -6.15 -16.96 -20.43
N LEU A 52 -7.37 -16.69 -19.95
CA LEU A 52 -8.60 -17.09 -20.63
C LEU A 52 -8.75 -16.45 -22.01
N GLU A 53 -8.40 -15.17 -22.18
CA GLU A 53 -8.42 -14.48 -23.47
C GLU A 53 -7.44 -15.13 -24.47
N VAL A 54 -6.23 -15.43 -24.02
CA VAL A 54 -5.21 -16.12 -24.84
C VAL A 54 -5.67 -17.52 -25.24
N PHE A 55 -6.17 -18.32 -24.29
CA PHE A 55 -6.70 -19.67 -24.57
C PHE A 55 -7.97 -19.64 -25.42
N GLY A 56 -8.80 -18.61 -25.28
CA GLY A 56 -10.00 -18.38 -26.07
C GLY A 56 -9.72 -17.90 -27.50
N GLY A 57 -8.45 -17.71 -27.87
CA GLY A 57 -8.04 -17.32 -29.22
C GLY A 57 -8.21 -15.84 -29.52
N VAL A 58 -8.25 -14.97 -28.50
CA VAL A 58 -8.24 -13.52 -28.72
C VAL A 58 -6.90 -13.12 -29.37
N THR A 59 -6.97 -12.49 -30.54
CA THR A 59 -5.77 -12.13 -31.34
C THR A 59 -5.41 -10.65 -31.27
N ASN A 60 -6.20 -9.84 -30.56
CA ASN A 60 -5.93 -8.42 -30.40
C ASN A 60 -4.75 -8.20 -29.44
N LEU A 61 -3.55 -8.12 -30.00
CA LEU A 61 -2.30 -7.91 -29.25
C LEU A 61 -2.34 -6.66 -28.37
N GLY A 62 -3.00 -5.58 -28.82
CA GLY A 62 -3.11 -4.34 -28.04
C GLY A 62 -3.91 -4.56 -26.76
N ALA A 63 -5.05 -5.24 -26.85
CA ALA A 63 -5.88 -5.56 -25.69
C ALA A 63 -5.15 -6.50 -24.73
N LEU A 64 -4.51 -7.55 -25.23
CA LEU A 64 -3.75 -8.51 -24.41
C LEU A 64 -2.58 -7.84 -23.68
N LEU A 65 -1.85 -6.95 -24.35
CA LEU A 65 -0.76 -6.19 -23.71
C LEU A 65 -1.28 -5.27 -22.61
N VAL A 66 -2.39 -4.57 -22.83
CA VAL A 66 -2.98 -3.68 -21.83
C VAL A 66 -3.50 -4.46 -20.63
N THR A 67 -4.23 -5.55 -20.85
CA THR A 67 -4.73 -6.44 -19.78
C THR A 67 -3.57 -7.03 -18.99
N GLY A 68 -2.52 -7.52 -19.67
CA GLY A 68 -1.32 -8.05 -19.02
C GLY A 68 -0.55 -7.01 -18.22
N ALA A 69 -0.36 -5.81 -18.77
CA ALA A 69 0.29 -4.70 -18.09
C ALA A 69 -0.50 -4.26 -16.84
N LEU A 70 -1.83 -4.21 -16.91
CA LEU A 70 -2.70 -3.91 -15.78
C LEU A 70 -2.60 -4.99 -14.69
N GLY A 71 -2.69 -6.27 -15.08
CA GLY A 71 -2.59 -7.39 -14.14
C GLY A 71 -1.23 -7.42 -13.42
N PHE A 72 -0.14 -7.32 -14.18
CA PHE A 72 1.21 -7.27 -13.64
C PHE A 72 1.43 -6.02 -12.77
N GLY A 73 1.00 -4.85 -13.23
CA GLY A 73 1.11 -3.59 -12.49
C GLY A 73 0.41 -3.64 -11.14
N LEU A 74 -0.79 -4.23 -11.08
CA LEU A 74 -1.53 -4.44 -9.83
C LEU A 74 -0.78 -5.37 -8.87
N VAL A 75 -0.22 -6.48 -9.37
CA VAL A 75 0.59 -7.39 -8.55
C VAL A 75 1.82 -6.69 -8.00
N ALA A 76 2.56 -5.97 -8.87
CA ALA A 76 3.76 -5.22 -8.50
C ALA A 76 3.46 -4.14 -7.45
N CYS A 77 2.40 -3.35 -7.64
CA CYS A 77 1.95 -2.36 -6.66
C CYS A 77 1.56 -3.03 -5.33
N GLY A 78 0.95 -4.22 -5.39
CA GLY A 78 0.60 -4.99 -4.21
C GLY A 78 1.81 -5.51 -3.43
N PHE A 79 2.92 -5.83 -4.09
CA PHE A 79 4.20 -6.15 -3.42
C PHE A 79 4.87 -4.90 -2.86
N ALA A 80 4.95 -3.83 -3.65
CA ALA A 80 5.51 -2.54 -3.21
C ALA A 80 4.77 -1.98 -1.99
N ALA A 81 3.44 -2.11 -1.93
CA ALA A 81 2.66 -1.75 -0.75
C ALA A 81 3.05 -2.59 0.49
N GLY A 82 3.49 -3.85 0.29
CA GLY A 82 4.03 -4.70 1.35
C GLY A 82 5.33 -4.14 1.95
N GLU A 83 6.30 -3.82 1.08
CA GLU A 83 7.57 -3.20 1.49
C GLU A 83 7.35 -1.87 2.19
N VAL A 84 6.42 -1.05 1.66
CA VAL A 84 6.04 0.23 2.28
C VAL A 84 5.44 0.02 3.68
N ILE A 85 4.65 -1.03 3.90
CA ILE A 85 4.13 -1.34 5.24
C ILE A 85 5.27 -1.68 6.21
N GLU A 86 6.24 -2.47 5.77
CA GLU A 86 7.39 -2.86 6.60
C GLU A 86 8.27 -1.65 6.93
N GLY A 87 8.59 -0.82 5.93
CA GLY A 87 9.32 0.42 6.15
C GLY A 87 8.55 1.42 7.03
N MET A 88 7.23 1.54 6.88
CA MET A 88 6.40 2.40 7.75
C MET A 88 6.44 1.91 9.20
N ARG A 89 6.39 0.58 9.43
CA ARG A 89 6.57 -0.01 10.77
C ARG A 89 7.97 0.26 11.32
N GLY A 90 8.99 0.24 10.47
CA GLY A 90 10.36 0.64 10.78
C GLY A 90 10.55 2.14 10.99
N ARG A 91 9.49 2.96 10.81
CA ARG A 91 9.54 4.42 10.90
C ARG A 91 10.51 5.04 9.88
N GLU A 92 10.56 4.44 8.69
CA GLU A 92 11.43 4.85 7.59
C GLU A 92 10.75 5.93 6.73
N VAL A 93 11.40 7.08 6.53
CA VAL A 93 10.84 8.24 5.78
C VAL A 93 10.48 7.87 4.34
N TRP A 94 11.35 7.08 3.69
CA TRP A 94 11.22 6.64 2.31
C TRP A 94 9.95 5.82 2.11
N ALA A 95 9.54 5.01 3.10
CA ALA A 95 8.30 4.25 3.04
C ALA A 95 7.06 5.16 2.96
N PHE A 96 7.03 6.26 3.72
CA PHE A 96 5.92 7.21 3.65
C PHE A 96 5.88 7.95 2.31
N ILE A 97 7.03 8.36 1.77
CA ILE A 97 7.13 9.00 0.45
C ILE A 97 6.63 8.05 -0.65
N PHE A 98 7.10 6.80 -0.64
CA PHE A 98 6.63 5.78 -1.57
C PHE A 98 5.14 5.48 -1.39
N GLY A 99 4.61 5.51 -0.17
CA GLY A 99 3.18 5.40 0.11
C GLY A 99 2.36 6.51 -0.58
N ILE A 100 2.81 7.77 -0.50
CA ILE A 100 2.19 8.88 -1.22
C ILE A 100 2.23 8.64 -2.73
N GLY A 101 3.37 8.19 -3.26
CA GLY A 101 3.52 7.82 -4.67
C GLY A 101 2.54 6.72 -5.10
N LEU A 102 2.42 5.64 -4.33
CA LEU A 102 1.46 4.57 -4.57
C LEU A 102 0.00 5.03 -4.53
N SER A 103 -0.33 6.00 -3.66
CA SER A 103 -1.64 6.63 -3.66
C SER A 103 -1.92 7.35 -4.99
N ILE A 104 -0.97 8.14 -5.49
CA ILE A 104 -1.11 8.85 -6.77
C ILE A 104 -1.28 7.84 -7.93
N ILE A 105 -0.46 6.79 -7.94
CA ILE A 105 -0.56 5.71 -8.92
C ILE A 105 -1.94 5.04 -8.83
N GLY A 106 -2.47 4.81 -7.62
CA GLY A 106 -3.81 4.28 -7.41
C GLY A 106 -4.92 5.17 -7.97
N VAL A 107 -4.83 6.49 -7.78
CA VAL A 107 -5.80 7.45 -8.35
C VAL A 107 -5.76 7.38 -9.88
N ILE A 108 -4.60 7.58 -10.49
CA ILE A 108 -4.45 7.63 -11.96
C ILE A 108 -4.80 6.27 -12.57
N GLY A 109 -4.26 5.20 -12.00
CA GLY A 109 -4.44 3.83 -12.46
C GLY A 109 -5.89 3.38 -12.40
N SER A 110 -6.63 3.71 -11.34
CA SER A 110 -8.06 3.36 -11.27
C SER A 110 -8.89 4.15 -12.28
N ILE A 111 -8.64 5.45 -12.47
CA ILE A 111 -9.34 6.25 -13.50
C ILE A 111 -9.08 5.67 -14.88
N ALA A 112 -7.81 5.38 -15.21
CA ALA A 112 -7.44 4.78 -16.50
C ALA A 112 -8.08 3.40 -16.68
N ALA A 113 -8.07 2.56 -15.65
CA ALA A 113 -8.68 1.23 -15.70
C ALA A 113 -10.18 1.29 -16.00
N PHE A 114 -10.93 2.19 -15.35
CA PHE A 114 -12.36 2.36 -15.64
C PHE A 114 -12.63 2.91 -17.05
N GLN A 115 -11.76 3.79 -17.55
CA GLN A 115 -11.88 4.32 -18.92
C GLN A 115 -11.62 3.25 -19.98
N VAL A 116 -10.70 2.32 -19.72
CA VAL A 116 -10.32 1.27 -20.66
C VAL A 116 -11.23 0.05 -20.57
N LEU A 117 -11.51 -0.43 -19.35
CA LEU A 117 -12.21 -1.70 -19.12
C LEU A 117 -13.73 -1.57 -18.99
N ALA A 118 -14.24 -0.39 -18.62
CA ALA A 118 -15.68 -0.17 -18.40
C ALA A 118 -16.16 1.20 -18.95
N PRO A 119 -15.85 1.54 -20.21
CA PRO A 119 -16.25 2.82 -20.79
C PRO A 119 -17.79 2.97 -20.78
N GLY A 120 -18.28 4.09 -20.24
CA GLY A 120 -19.70 4.42 -20.20
C GLY A 120 -20.54 3.72 -19.12
N LEU A 121 -19.94 2.81 -18.34
CA LEU A 121 -20.65 2.03 -17.31
C LEU A 121 -20.88 2.86 -16.03
N ILE A 122 -19.97 3.78 -15.73
CA ILE A 122 -20.05 4.70 -14.59
C ILE A 122 -19.71 6.11 -15.07
N HIS A 123 -20.42 7.12 -14.55
CA HIS A 123 -20.14 8.52 -14.88
C HIS A 123 -18.66 8.88 -14.57
N PRO A 124 -17.90 9.45 -15.52
CA PRO A 124 -16.46 9.68 -15.35
C PRO A 124 -16.11 10.51 -14.12
N THR A 125 -16.95 11.49 -13.79
CA THR A 125 -16.78 12.32 -12.59
C THR A 125 -16.88 11.49 -11.31
N THR A 126 -17.79 10.52 -11.24
CA THR A 126 -17.96 9.64 -10.09
C THR A 126 -16.73 8.76 -9.89
N VAL A 127 -16.18 8.21 -10.97
CA VAL A 127 -14.93 7.44 -10.91
C VAL A 127 -13.80 8.30 -10.39
N ARG A 128 -13.61 9.51 -10.94
CA ARG A 128 -12.55 10.43 -10.50
C ARG A 128 -12.64 10.75 -9.01
N TRP A 129 -13.83 11.12 -8.53
CA TRP A 129 -14.03 11.42 -7.11
C TRP A 129 -13.87 10.18 -6.23
N GLY A 130 -14.39 9.03 -6.64
CA GLY A 130 -14.22 7.76 -5.93
C GLY A 130 -12.75 7.39 -5.78
N SER A 131 -11.99 7.49 -6.88
CA SER A 131 -10.54 7.25 -6.90
C SER A 131 -9.79 8.19 -5.97
N VAL A 132 -10.11 9.49 -5.99
CA VAL A 132 -9.49 10.49 -5.11
C VAL A 132 -9.84 10.23 -3.65
N ILE A 133 -11.07 9.86 -3.32
CA ILE A 133 -11.48 9.58 -1.94
C ILE A 133 -10.76 8.34 -1.40
N VAL A 134 -10.80 7.24 -2.16
CA VAL A 134 -10.21 5.96 -1.75
C VAL A 134 -8.69 6.06 -1.66
N PHE A 135 -8.03 6.43 -2.75
CA PHE A 135 -6.57 6.44 -2.79
C PHE A 135 -5.98 7.71 -2.18
N GLY A 136 -6.58 8.88 -2.41
CA GLY A 136 -6.12 10.13 -1.82
C GLY A 136 -6.21 10.14 -0.28
N GLY A 137 -7.22 9.48 0.31
CA GLY A 137 -7.26 9.27 1.76
C GLY A 137 -6.02 8.52 2.30
N ALA A 138 -5.49 7.58 1.52
CA ALA A 138 -4.27 6.85 1.86
C ALA A 138 -3.01 7.69 1.67
N GLY A 139 -2.97 8.54 0.64
CA GLY A 139 -1.92 9.53 0.47
C GLY A 139 -1.87 10.51 1.64
N VAL A 140 -3.03 10.99 2.10
CA VAL A 140 -3.14 11.87 3.28
C VAL A 140 -2.70 11.14 4.56
N ALA A 141 -3.07 9.86 4.73
CA ALA A 141 -2.59 9.04 5.83
C ALA A 141 -1.05 8.92 5.83
N ALA A 142 -0.44 8.61 4.67
CA ALA A 142 1.01 8.53 4.55
C ALA A 142 1.69 9.88 4.81
N ALA A 143 1.15 10.98 4.28
CA ALA A 143 1.69 12.32 4.49
C ALA A 143 1.59 12.77 5.96
N SER A 144 0.46 12.51 6.63
CA SER A 144 0.30 12.81 8.05
C SER A 144 1.25 11.98 8.93
N GLY A 145 1.44 10.69 8.63
CA GLY A 145 2.44 9.85 9.27
C GLY A 145 3.86 10.41 9.13
N LEU A 146 4.21 10.88 7.93
CA LEU A 146 5.50 11.52 7.66
C LEU A 146 5.71 12.80 8.48
N VAL A 147 4.73 13.71 8.49
CA VAL A 147 4.80 14.96 9.26
C VAL A 147 4.97 14.68 10.76
N LEU A 148 4.20 13.73 11.29
CA LEU A 148 4.25 13.38 12.70
C LEU A 148 5.58 12.73 13.09
N LEU A 149 6.22 11.99 12.19
CA LEU A 149 7.56 11.44 12.38
C LEU A 149 8.61 12.55 12.52
N PHE A 150 8.55 13.59 11.68
CA PHE A 150 9.44 14.75 11.79
C PHE A 150 9.22 15.53 13.09
N ILE A 151 7.97 15.81 13.46
CA ILE A 151 7.65 16.51 14.71
C ILE A 151 8.18 15.76 15.94
N ARG A 152 8.14 14.42 15.92
CA ARG A 152 8.67 13.61 17.03
C ARG A 152 10.20 13.61 17.07
N ARG A 153 10.86 13.58 15.91
CA ARG A 153 12.33 13.63 15.80
C ARG A 153 12.90 14.89 16.44
N ASP A 154 12.25 16.03 16.24
CA ASP A 154 12.67 17.32 16.80
C ASP A 154 12.45 17.44 18.31
N ARG A 155 11.63 16.56 18.91
CA ARG A 155 11.32 16.57 20.35
C ARG A 155 12.20 15.63 21.19
N VAL A 156 13.06 14.83 20.57
CA VAL A 156 14.07 14.04 21.29
C VAL A 156 15.37 14.81 21.22
N PRO A 157 15.77 15.54 22.28
CA PRO A 157 17.08 16.17 22.28
C PRO A 157 18.14 15.08 22.15
N ALA A 158 19.15 15.32 21.31
CA ALA A 158 20.34 14.50 21.26
C ALA A 158 20.89 14.41 22.68
N ALA A 159 20.87 13.22 23.26
CA ALA A 159 21.57 12.95 24.49
C ALA A 159 23.07 12.95 24.11
N ASP A 160 23.76 14.02 24.51
CA ASP A 160 25.22 14.09 24.55
C ASP A 160 25.79 12.99 25.45
#